data_AF-A0A2N2JR65-F1
#
_entry.id   AF-A0A2N2JR65-F1
#
_cell.length_a   1.000
_cell.length_b   1.000
_cell.length_c   1.000
_cell.angle_alpha   90.00
_cell.angle_beta   90.00
_cell.angle_gamma   90.00
#
_symmetry.space_group_name_H-M   'P 1'
#
loop_
_entity.id
_entity.type
_entity.pdbx_description
1 polymer ?
#
loop_
_entity_poly.entity_id
_entity_poly.type
_entity_poly.pdbx_seq_one_letter_code
_entity_poly.pdbx_strand_id
1 'polypeptide(L)' 'MSEWAPLENCLGDCDRLDDFMFMYRADHGETEIFAYKHIHTRRHLFLDNSGNCYRYAGIGNEKYQPITPQKALEHVFS' A
#
# COMPACT_ATOMS: atom_id res chain seq x y z
N MET A 1 -0.92 -8.98 -13.79
CA MET A 1 -1.43 -9.25 -12.44
C MET A 1 -2.51 -8.24 -12.12
N SER A 2 -3.54 -8.65 -11.37
CA SER A 2 -4.59 -7.74 -10.89
C SER A 2 -3.97 -6.66 -10.02
N GLU A 3 -4.44 -5.41 -10.13
CA GLU A 3 -4.02 -4.32 -9.25
C GLU A 3 -4.53 -4.50 -7.82
N TRP A 4 -5.40 -5.46 -7.56
CA TRP A 4 -5.94 -5.77 -6.24
C TRP A 4 -5.19 -6.89 -5.52
N ALA A 5 -4.42 -7.71 -6.25
CA ALA A 5 -3.70 -8.84 -5.67
C ALA A 5 -2.72 -8.46 -4.53
N PRO A 6 -1.96 -7.34 -4.61
CA PRO A 6 -1.13 -6.90 -3.49
C PRO A 6 -1.94 -6.60 -2.22
N LEU A 7 -3.10 -5.95 -2.39
CA LEU A 7 -3.97 -5.58 -1.29
C LEU A 7 -4.63 -6.80 -0.66
N GLU A 8 -5.09 -7.76 -1.49
CA GLU A 8 -5.60 -9.07 -1.05
C GLU A 8 -4.54 -9.81 -0.21
N ASN A 9 -3.30 -9.87 -0.69
CA ASN A 9 -2.19 -10.52 0.03
C ASN A 9 -1.87 -9.83 1.38
N CYS A 10 -1.99 -8.51 1.44
CA CYS A 10 -1.70 -7.75 2.67
C CYS A 10 -2.82 -7.86 3.72
N LEU A 11 -4.08 -7.80 3.32
CA LEU A 11 -5.22 -7.78 4.25
C LEU A 11 -5.67 -9.19 4.64
N GLY A 12 -5.51 -10.18 3.75
CA GLY A 12 -5.95 -11.56 3.95
C GLY A 12 -7.47 -11.75 4.07
N ASP A 13 -8.24 -10.66 4.07
CA ASP A 13 -9.69 -10.59 4.25
C ASP A 13 -10.30 -9.69 3.15
N CYS A 14 -11.30 -10.22 2.45
CA CYS A 14 -11.94 -9.56 1.32
C CYS A 14 -12.86 -8.42 1.75
N ASP A 15 -13.44 -8.47 2.97
CA ASP A 15 -14.47 -7.51 3.39
C ASP A 15 -13.93 -6.08 3.53
N ARG A 16 -12.61 -5.95 3.71
CA ARG A 16 -11.93 -4.65 3.86
C ARG A 16 -11.37 -4.10 2.56
N LEU A 17 -11.45 -4.85 1.45
CA LEU A 17 -10.95 -4.38 0.15
C LEU A 17 -11.76 -3.19 -0.36
N ASP A 18 -13.07 -3.17 -0.10
CA ASP A 18 -14.00 -2.12 -0.52
C ASP A 18 -13.71 -0.76 0.13
N ASP A 19 -12.97 -0.75 1.25
CA ASP A 19 -12.52 0.47 1.92
C ASP A 19 -11.36 1.17 1.18
N PHE A 20 -10.85 0.57 0.10
CA PHE A 20 -9.69 1.07 -0.63
C PHE A 20 -10.00 1.37 -2.10
N MET A 21 -9.36 2.42 -2.59
CA MET A 21 -9.36 2.80 -4.00
C MET A 21 -7.93 2.74 -4.51
N PHE A 22 -7.71 1.95 -5.57
CA PHE A 22 -6.43 1.96 -6.29
C PHE A 22 -6.18 3.35 -6.90
N MET A 23 -4.97 3.88 -6.74
CA MET A 23 -4.60 5.22 -7.19
C MET A 23 -3.62 5.20 -8.36
N TYR A 24 -2.46 4.55 -8.16
CA TYR A 24 -1.39 4.51 -9.15
C TYR A 24 -0.38 3.41 -8.81
N ARG A 25 0.51 3.15 -9.78
CA ARG A 25 1.75 2.40 -9.57
C ARG A 25 2.95 3.32 -9.72
N ALA A 26 4.02 3.01 -9.00
CA ALA A 26 5.25 3.76 -9.08
C ALA A 26 6.46 2.83 -9.02
N ASP A 27 7.42 3.09 -9.90
CA ASP A 27 8.70 2.39 -9.85
C ASP A 27 9.53 2.85 -8.63
N HIS A 28 10.17 1.86 -8.00
CA HIS A 28 11.07 2.01 -6.87
C HIS A 28 12.21 0.99 -6.98
N GLY A 29 13.20 1.32 -7.82
CA GLY A 29 14.30 0.41 -8.13
C GLY A 29 13.79 -0.82 -8.90
N GLU A 30 14.01 -2.01 -8.35
CA GLU A 30 13.52 -3.27 -8.90
C GLU A 30 12.12 -3.64 -8.39
N THR A 31 11.51 -2.80 -7.56
CA THR A 31 10.19 -3.02 -6.96
C THR A 31 9.15 -2.07 -7.57
N GLU A 32 8.00 -2.61 -7.95
CA GLU A 32 6.81 -1.82 -8.28
C GLU A 32 5.98 -1.60 -7.01
N ILE A 33 5.64 -0.34 -6.73
CA ILE A 33 4.81 0.06 -5.59
C ILE A 33 3.40 0.40 -6.06
N PHE A 34 2.42 -0.23 -5.43
CA PHE A 34 0.99 0.00 -5.62
C PHE A 34 0.47 0.91 -4.51
N ALA A 35 -0.15 2.02 -4.91
CA ALA A 35 -0.74 2.98 -3.98
C ALA A 35 -2.25 2.79 -3.91
N TYR A 36 -2.75 2.52 -2.71
CA TYR A 36 -4.18 2.44 -2.40
C TYR A 36 -4.54 3.55 -1.45
N LYS A 37 -5.65 4.23 -1.71
CA LYS A 37 -6.18 5.26 -0.83
C LYS A 37 -7.36 4.68 -0.06
N HIS A 38 -7.28 4.72 1.26
CA HIS A 38 -8.40 4.40 2.10
C HIS A 38 -9.49 5.48 1.97
N ILE A 39 -10.72 5.07 1.69
CA ILE A 39 -11.80 5.99 1.27
C ILE A 39 -12.18 6.96 2.39
N HIS A 40 -12.18 6.49 3.65
CA HIS A 40 -12.62 7.27 4.81
C HIS A 40 -11.54 8.21 5.34
N THR A 41 -10.34 7.71 5.61
CA THR A 41 -9.25 8.51 6.21
C THR A 41 -8.44 9.27 5.16
N ARG A 42 -8.60 8.93 3.88
CA ARG A 42 -7.86 9.51 2.73
C ARG A 42 -6.35 9.24 2.79
N ARG A 43 -5.89 8.40 3.72
CA ARG A 43 -4.49 7.99 3.87
C ARG A 43 -4.15 6.89 2.87
N HIS A 44 -2.86 6.78 2.57
CA HIS A 44 -2.38 5.84 1.57
C HIS A 44 -1.73 4.62 2.21
N LEU A 45 -2.06 3.46 1.67
CA LEU A 45 -1.34 2.21 1.86
C LEU A 45 -0.47 1.99 0.61
N PHE A 46 0.81 1.70 0.82
CA PHE A 46 1.75 1.43 -0.26
C PHE A 46 2.25 -0.01 -0.13
N LEU A 47 2.08 -0.79 -1.19
CA LEU A 47 2.40 -2.21 -1.20
C LEU A 47 3.31 -2.56 -2.38
N ASP A 48 4.21 -3.52 -2.23
CA ASP A 48 4.81 -4.19 -3.38
C ASP A 48 3.90 -5.30 -3.94
N ASN A 49 4.31 -5.93 -5.03
CA ASN A 49 3.55 -7.03 -5.64
C ASN A 49 3.29 -8.24 -4.71
N SER A 50 4.07 -8.40 -3.64
CA SER A 50 3.93 -9.48 -2.66
C SER A 50 3.05 -9.09 -1.46
N GLY A 51 2.57 -7.83 -1.40
CA GLY A 51 1.81 -7.30 -0.26
C GLY A 51 2.68 -6.78 0.88
N ASN A 52 4.00 -6.61 0.67
CA ASN A 52 4.86 -5.99 1.69
C ASN A 52 4.57 -4.49 1.80
N CYS A 53 4.53 -3.98 3.03
CA CYS A 53 4.11 -2.61 3.30
C CYS A 53 5.26 -1.60 3.28
N TYR A 54 4.96 -0.41 2.76
CA TYR A 54 5.88 0.71 2.70
C TYR A 54 5.24 1.98 3.25
N ARG A 55 6.06 2.86 3.83
CA ARG A 55 5.70 4.27 4.07
C ARG A 55 6.32 5.15 2.99
N TYR A 56 5.63 6.22 2.65
CA TYR A 56 6.20 7.31 1.87
C TYR A 56 7.06 8.20 2.76
N ALA A 57 8.35 8.32 2.46
CA ALA A 57 9.35 9.04 3.25
C ALA A 57 9.89 10.32 2.58
N GLY A 58 9.47 10.63 1.35
CA GLY A 58 9.89 11.85 0.65
C GLY A 58 10.17 11.62 -0.83
N ILE A 59 11.13 12.36 -1.38
CA ILE A 59 11.50 12.30 -2.81
C ILE A 59 12.79 11.51 -3.03
N GLY A 60 12.99 11.03 -4.26
CA GLY A 60 14.20 10.33 -4.67
C GLY A 60 14.13 8.81 -4.49
N ASN A 61 15.30 8.18 -4.51
CA ASN A 61 15.41 6.71 -4.59
C ASN A 61 14.94 5.99 -3.31
N GLU A 62 14.88 6.68 -2.16
CA GLU A 62 14.47 6.12 -0.86
C GLU A 62 13.06 6.56 -0.46
N LYS A 63 12.26 7.03 -1.43
CA LYS A 63 10.90 7.56 -1.20
C LYS A 63 9.94 6.54 -0.56
N TYR A 64 10.18 5.24 -0.73
CA TYR A 64 9.41 4.19 -0.09
C TYR A 64 10.32 3.42 0.86
N GLN A 65 9.91 3.33 2.12
CA GLN A 65 10.66 2.62 3.14
C GLN A 65 9.83 1.47 3.69
N PRO A 66 10.37 0.24 3.79
CA PRO A 66 9.65 -0.88 4.35
C PRO A 66 9.17 -0.59 5.76
N ILE A 67 7.92 -0.97 6.05
CA ILE A 67 7.33 -0.93 7.39
C ILE A 67 6.57 -2.22 7.65
N THR A 68 6.28 -2.51 8.92
CA THR A 68 5.46 -3.67 9.27
C THR A 68 4.00 -3.43 8.82
N PRO A 69 3.26 -4.50 8.44
CA PRO A 69 1.84 -4.39 8.14
C PRO A 69 1.05 -3.73 9.27
N GLN A 70 1.34 -4.07 10.53
CA GLN A 70 0.71 -3.44 11.68
C GLN A 70 0.82 -1.91 11.65
N LYS A 71 2.02 -1.34 11.44
CA LYS A 71 2.22 0.11 11.39
C LYS A 71 1.51 0.74 10.20
N ALA A 72 1.49 0.05 9.07
CA ALA A 72 0.82 0.53 7.85
C ALA A 72 -0.68 0.63 8.07
N LEU A 73 -1.29 -0.41 8.67
CA LEU A 73 -2.72 -0.45 8.96
C LEU A 73 -3.09 0.54 10.07
N GLU A 74 -2.32 0.63 11.17
CA GLU A 74 -2.50 1.65 12.21
C GLU A 74 -2.47 3.07 11.62
N HIS A 75 -1.56 3.35 10.70
CA HIS A 75 -1.52 4.63 9.99
C HIS A 75 -2.77 4.84 9.13
N VAL A 76 -3.18 3.84 8.35
CA VAL A 76 -4.28 3.99 7.40
C VAL A 76 -5.63 4.14 8.09
N PHE A 77 -5.86 3.46 9.22
CA PHE A 77 -7.15 3.44 9.93
C PHE A 77 -7.29 4.46 11.07
N SER A 78 -6.27 5.28 11.36
CA SER A 78 -6.36 6.37 12.35
C SER A 78 -6.76 7.72 11.76
#